data_AF-I0HJE3-F1
#
_entry.id   AF-I0HJE3-F1
#
_cell.length_a   1.000
_cell.length_b   1.000
_cell.length_c   1.000
_cell.angle_alpha   90.00
_cell.angle_beta   90.00
_cell.angle_gamma   90.00
#
_symmetry.space_group_name_H-M   'P 1'
#
loop_
_entity.id
_entity.type
_entity.pdbx_description
1 polymer ?
#
loop_
_entity_poly.entity_id
_entity_poly.type
_entity_poly.pdbx_seq_one_letter_code
_entity_poly.pdbx_strand_id
1 'polypeptide(L)'
;MSRSVWMSRVGLTLLTTVSAGALATPAEAASTGVASVSGTKITFKAAKKKQNKVVITLSGRTVTIDDRVAIKAGKGCKKVKGDSTKVRCTTSKAPYKIYAFLSDRNDSLVNKARVRIDVDGGTGADSITGGPLNDGLYGRSGADKIRGGAGDDYLMGAEGNDRIWGGVGNDVINGQGGNDAIDGQAGQDGLNGELGNDVVYGGPGGDDLYGDVGTDRLYGGAGYDNLMAYEWDHKSPDYYSGGSDSDSISYSSAQRAISADADGVKGDDGAKGERDTIATDVEDIRGGAGNDVITGNARANQLFGGPGNDTIRGGGGDDDLYGEDGRDHLDGGAGNDELTGDDALGTRFDADTMLGGPGWDWVGYDSRAAGVVVDLDGAKGDDGKPGEKDTVGIDVEMVSGSDGNDTLTGNAYANEIIGRDGNDVIRGGGGNDEVHGGNGADAIYGEAGDDYVFEPGDGSRDKLDGGVNNDRCLLAAGEDTVTGCERVEN
;
A
#
# COMPACT_ATOMS: atom_id res chain seq x y z
N MET A 1 -36.08 -50.45 1.31
CA MET A 1 -37.48 -50.74 0.94
C MET A 1 -38.17 -49.41 0.66
N SER A 2 -38.09 -48.92 -0.58
CA SER A 2 -39.18 -48.92 -1.58
C SER A 2 -40.48 -48.27 -1.11
N ARG A 3 -40.80 -47.10 -1.69
CA ARG A 3 -42.02 -46.97 -2.49
C ARG A 3 -41.99 -45.74 -3.40
N SER A 4 -42.23 -46.06 -4.66
CA SER A 4 -42.26 -45.24 -5.86
C SER A 4 -43.55 -44.44 -6.00
N VAL A 5 -43.50 -43.30 -6.69
CA VAL A 5 -44.65 -42.67 -7.35
C VAL A 5 -44.32 -42.50 -8.83
N TRP A 6 -45.32 -42.75 -9.66
CA TRP A 6 -45.28 -42.91 -11.12
C TRP A 6 -46.17 -41.85 -11.79
N MET A 7 -46.07 -41.79 -13.12
CA MET A 7 -46.94 -41.10 -14.11
C MET A 7 -46.55 -39.64 -14.45
N SER A 8 -46.55 -39.17 -15.70
CA SER A 8 -47.03 -39.74 -16.97
C SER A 8 -46.31 -39.08 -18.16
N ARG A 9 -46.13 -39.85 -19.25
CA ARG A 9 -45.77 -39.36 -20.59
C ARG A 9 -46.99 -38.77 -21.29
N VAL A 10 -46.81 -37.66 -22.01
CA VAL A 10 -47.70 -37.25 -23.10
C VAL A 10 -46.86 -37.14 -24.36
N GLY A 11 -47.22 -37.92 -25.38
CA GLY A 11 -46.66 -37.84 -26.71
C GLY A 11 -47.34 -36.74 -27.53
N LEU A 12 -46.63 -36.22 -28.54
CA LEU A 12 -47.24 -35.43 -29.59
C LEU A 12 -46.61 -35.81 -30.93
N THR A 13 -47.47 -36.25 -31.84
CA THR A 13 -47.17 -36.70 -33.21
C THR A 13 -47.41 -35.58 -34.22
N LEU A 14 -46.64 -35.66 -35.31
CA LEU A 14 -46.41 -34.77 -36.46
C LEU A 14 -47.62 -34.26 -37.31
N LEU A 15 -47.37 -33.07 -37.91
CA LEU A 15 -47.68 -32.56 -39.29
C LEU A 15 -49.09 -32.04 -39.67
N THR A 16 -49.18 -30.77 -40.09
CA THR A 16 -49.20 -30.34 -41.51
C THR A 16 -49.25 -28.80 -41.73
N THR A 17 -48.31 -28.33 -42.57
CA THR A 17 -48.25 -27.17 -43.51
C THR A 17 -49.10 -25.89 -43.35
N VAL A 18 -48.43 -24.72 -43.29
CA VAL A 18 -48.86 -23.45 -43.93
C VAL A 18 -47.65 -22.69 -44.50
N SER A 19 -47.71 -22.46 -45.82
CA SER A 19 -47.24 -21.36 -46.69
C SER A 19 -45.99 -20.52 -46.39
N ALA A 20 -45.16 -20.41 -47.42
CA ALA A 20 -44.02 -19.49 -47.56
C ALA A 20 -44.40 -18.01 -47.40
N GLY A 21 -43.57 -17.29 -46.63
CA GLY A 21 -43.46 -15.84 -46.55
C GLY A 21 -41.97 -15.46 -46.45
N ALA A 22 -41.58 -14.43 -47.18
CA ALA A 22 -40.23 -14.14 -47.64
C ALA A 22 -39.15 -13.93 -46.56
N LEU A 23 -37.96 -14.48 -46.86
CA LEU A 23 -36.61 -13.92 -46.70
C LEU A 23 -36.31 -13.11 -45.43
N ALA A 24 -35.68 -13.78 -44.46
CA ALA A 24 -34.51 -13.23 -43.80
C ALA A 24 -33.37 -14.23 -43.99
N THR A 25 -32.38 -13.86 -44.80
CA THR A 25 -31.10 -14.57 -44.85
C THR A 25 -30.48 -14.60 -43.45
N PRO A 26 -29.67 -15.61 -43.10
CA PRO A 26 -28.79 -15.50 -41.95
C PRO A 26 -28.00 -14.20 -42.11
N ALA A 27 -27.99 -13.36 -41.07
CA ALA A 27 -27.16 -12.17 -41.03
C ALA A 27 -25.74 -12.54 -41.49
N GLU A 28 -25.29 -11.94 -42.60
CA GLU A 28 -23.89 -12.00 -42.99
C GLU A 28 -23.07 -11.58 -41.77
N ALA A 29 -22.37 -12.55 -41.17
CA ALA A 29 -21.26 -12.24 -40.29
C ALA A 29 -20.40 -11.23 -41.04
N ALA A 30 -20.13 -10.07 -40.43
CA ALA A 30 -19.35 -9.03 -41.09
C ALA A 30 -18.01 -9.63 -41.54
N SER A 31 -17.90 -9.93 -42.83
CA SER A 31 -16.75 -10.60 -43.44
C SER A 31 -15.54 -9.70 -43.59
N THR A 32 -15.70 -8.43 -43.21
CA THR A 32 -14.73 -7.36 -43.34
C THR A 32 -14.77 -6.45 -42.11
N GLY A 33 -13.61 -6.01 -41.64
CA GLY A 33 -13.51 -4.96 -40.62
C GLY A 33 -13.99 -3.62 -41.17
N VAL A 34 -14.20 -2.63 -40.30
CA VAL A 34 -14.65 -1.28 -40.67
C VAL A 34 -13.86 -0.23 -39.91
N ALA A 35 -13.29 0.74 -40.62
CA ALA A 35 -12.63 1.89 -40.01
C ALA A 35 -13.34 3.20 -40.35
N SER A 36 -13.43 4.13 -39.40
CA SER A 36 -14.03 5.44 -39.62
C SER A 36 -13.41 6.53 -38.74
N VAL A 37 -13.61 7.79 -39.15
CA VAL A 37 -13.14 8.99 -38.45
C VAL A 37 -14.33 9.81 -37.95
N SER A 38 -14.21 10.29 -36.71
CA SER A 38 -15.09 11.32 -36.12
C SER A 38 -14.23 12.42 -35.48
N GLY A 39 -14.08 13.55 -36.17
CA GLY A 39 -13.20 14.63 -35.73
C GLY A 39 -11.73 14.21 -35.71
N THR A 40 -11.16 14.10 -34.50
CA THR A 40 -9.79 13.63 -34.21
C THR A 40 -9.75 12.21 -33.64
N LYS A 41 -10.91 11.52 -33.56
CA LYS A 41 -11.05 10.12 -33.13
C LYS A 41 -11.12 9.20 -34.35
N ILE A 42 -10.51 8.03 -34.22
CA ILE A 42 -10.64 6.94 -35.18
C ILE A 42 -11.27 5.74 -34.48
N THR A 43 -12.17 5.04 -35.16
CA THR A 43 -12.75 3.80 -34.68
C THR A 43 -12.52 2.70 -35.69
N PHE A 44 -11.98 1.58 -35.24
CA PHE A 44 -11.82 0.35 -35.97
C PHE A 44 -12.62 -0.77 -35.31
N LYS A 45 -13.46 -1.45 -36.08
CA LYS A 45 -14.14 -2.67 -35.67
C LYS A 45 -13.64 -3.80 -36.55
N ALA A 46 -13.02 -4.81 -35.96
CA ALA A 46 -12.47 -5.93 -36.68
C ALA A 46 -13.57 -6.83 -37.27
N ALA A 47 -13.18 -7.75 -38.16
CA ALA A 47 -14.14 -8.65 -38.79
C ALA A 47 -14.55 -9.75 -37.81
N LYS A 48 -15.86 -9.99 -37.68
CA LYS A 48 -16.38 -11.05 -36.80
C LYS A 48 -16.11 -12.43 -37.39
N LYS A 49 -15.94 -13.43 -36.54
CA LYS A 49 -15.71 -14.85 -36.87
C LYS A 49 -14.46 -15.07 -37.73
N LYS A 50 -13.59 -14.08 -37.78
CA LYS A 50 -12.28 -14.14 -38.42
C LYS A 50 -11.28 -13.83 -37.34
N GLN A 51 -10.14 -14.51 -37.39
CA GLN A 51 -9.03 -14.04 -36.60
C GLN A 51 -8.41 -12.82 -37.33
N ASN A 52 -8.09 -11.76 -36.62
CA ASN A 52 -7.58 -10.48 -37.07
C ASN A 52 -6.13 -10.30 -36.59
N LYS A 53 -5.33 -9.52 -37.33
CA LYS A 53 -3.94 -9.21 -36.99
C LYS A 53 -3.67 -7.77 -37.36
N VAL A 54 -3.99 -6.89 -36.43
CA VAL A 54 -4.07 -5.45 -36.62
C VAL A 54 -2.74 -4.80 -36.28
N VAL A 55 -2.24 -3.95 -37.17
CA VAL A 55 -1.10 -3.07 -36.93
C VAL A 55 -1.51 -1.65 -37.26
N ILE A 56 -1.26 -0.75 -36.33
CA ILE A 56 -1.64 0.66 -36.44
C ILE A 56 -0.36 1.49 -36.53
N THR A 57 -0.31 2.41 -37.50
CA THR A 57 0.83 3.34 -37.69
C THR A 57 0.34 4.75 -37.96
N LEU A 58 1.15 5.76 -37.64
CA LEU A 58 0.84 7.17 -37.85
C LEU A 58 1.85 7.84 -38.80
N SER A 59 1.36 8.64 -39.74
CA SER A 59 2.16 9.59 -40.51
C SER A 59 1.43 10.93 -40.61
N GLY A 60 1.94 11.96 -39.93
CA GLY A 60 1.28 13.26 -39.83
C GLY A 60 -0.10 13.17 -39.19
N ARG A 61 -1.16 13.47 -39.94
CA ARG A 61 -2.57 13.36 -39.49
C ARG A 61 -3.28 12.11 -40.03
N THR A 62 -2.52 11.19 -40.60
CA THR A 62 -3.07 9.99 -41.25
C THR A 62 -2.64 8.75 -40.49
N VAL A 63 -3.62 8.02 -39.95
CA VAL A 63 -3.42 6.71 -39.36
C VAL A 63 -3.64 5.64 -40.44
N THR A 64 -2.73 4.69 -40.53
CA THR A 64 -2.93 3.48 -41.34
C THR A 64 -3.28 2.34 -40.42
N ILE A 65 -4.41 1.68 -40.70
CA ILE A 65 -4.82 0.42 -40.07
C ILE A 65 -4.58 -0.68 -41.10
N ASP A 66 -3.76 -1.63 -40.71
CA ASP A 66 -3.36 -2.81 -41.49
C ASP A 66 -3.85 -4.04 -40.75
N ASP A 67 -4.65 -4.86 -41.41
CA ASP A 67 -5.14 -6.13 -40.87
C ASP A 67 -4.79 -7.26 -41.85
N ARG A 68 -4.98 -8.51 -41.44
CA ARG A 68 -4.98 -9.67 -42.34
C ARG A 68 -6.34 -9.90 -42.99
N VAL A 69 -7.41 -9.34 -42.42
CA VAL A 69 -8.77 -9.42 -42.98
C VAL A 69 -9.07 -8.14 -43.76
N ALA A 70 -9.90 -8.25 -44.81
CA ALA A 70 -10.27 -7.09 -45.60
C ALA A 70 -11.00 -6.03 -44.76
N ILE A 71 -10.68 -4.75 -44.97
CA ILE A 71 -11.26 -3.62 -44.23
C ILE A 71 -12.08 -2.74 -45.16
N LYS A 72 -13.32 -2.43 -44.77
CA LYS A 72 -14.17 -1.42 -45.40
C LYS A 72 -13.79 -0.04 -44.88
N ALA A 73 -13.48 0.87 -45.81
CA ALA A 73 -13.25 2.28 -45.50
C ALA A 73 -14.59 3.01 -45.28
N GLY A 74 -14.82 3.46 -44.05
CA GLY A 74 -15.92 4.34 -43.68
C GLY A 74 -15.57 5.83 -43.83
N LYS A 75 -16.35 6.70 -43.20
CA LYS A 75 -16.19 8.17 -43.25
C LYS A 75 -14.75 8.56 -42.86
N GLY A 76 -14.12 9.42 -43.67
CA GLY A 76 -12.76 9.93 -43.42
C GLY A 76 -11.62 8.94 -43.66
N CYS A 77 -11.93 7.72 -44.11
CA CYS A 77 -10.94 6.70 -44.46
C CYS A 77 -10.97 6.40 -45.97
N LYS A 78 -9.83 5.97 -46.51
CA LYS A 78 -9.69 5.51 -47.89
C LYS A 78 -8.93 4.18 -47.91
N LYS A 79 -9.38 3.22 -48.72
CA LYS A 79 -8.63 1.97 -48.97
C LYS A 79 -7.28 2.28 -49.59
N VAL A 80 -6.27 1.50 -49.25
CA VAL A 80 -4.97 1.53 -49.95
C VAL A 80 -5.15 0.86 -51.31
N LYS A 81 -4.66 1.49 -52.38
CA LYS A 81 -4.82 0.96 -53.74
C LYS A 81 -4.06 -0.36 -53.86
N GLY A 82 -4.76 -1.41 -54.32
CA GLY A 82 -4.19 -2.75 -54.51
C GLY A 82 -4.16 -3.60 -53.24
N ASP A 83 -4.63 -3.09 -52.11
CA ASP A 83 -4.59 -3.78 -50.83
C ASP A 83 -5.92 -3.61 -50.09
N SER A 84 -6.71 -4.68 -50.01
CA SER A 84 -8.04 -4.66 -49.40
C SER A 84 -7.99 -4.75 -47.87
N THR A 85 -6.83 -5.09 -47.28
CA THR A 85 -6.69 -5.26 -45.83
C THR A 85 -6.11 -4.02 -45.15
N LYS A 86 -5.83 -2.96 -45.93
CA LYS A 86 -5.29 -1.69 -45.42
C LYS A 86 -6.19 -0.49 -45.73
N VAL A 87 -6.38 0.36 -44.73
CA VAL A 87 -7.08 1.65 -44.86
C VAL A 87 -6.27 2.78 -44.25
N ARG A 88 -6.34 3.96 -44.88
CA ARG A 88 -5.78 5.21 -44.39
C ARG A 88 -6.89 6.14 -43.93
N CYS A 89 -6.90 6.48 -42.65
CA CYS A 89 -7.87 7.36 -42.01
C CYS A 89 -7.22 8.70 -41.70
N THR A 90 -7.74 9.80 -42.25
CA THR A 90 -7.16 11.14 -42.09
C THR A 90 -8.10 12.03 -41.29
N THR A 91 -7.59 12.58 -40.19
CA THR A 91 -8.33 13.44 -39.26
C THR A 91 -8.19 14.93 -39.62
N SER A 92 -9.08 15.78 -39.10
CA SER A 92 -9.03 17.23 -39.35
C SER A 92 -7.82 17.91 -38.70
N LYS A 93 -7.37 17.40 -37.55
CA LYS A 93 -6.15 17.79 -36.82
C LYS A 93 -5.33 16.55 -36.49
N ALA A 94 -4.26 16.66 -35.69
CA ALA A 94 -3.56 15.48 -35.17
C ALA A 94 -4.57 14.51 -34.50
N PRO A 95 -4.52 13.21 -34.82
CA PRO A 95 -5.36 12.22 -34.17
C PRO A 95 -4.99 12.15 -32.70
N TYR A 96 -6.00 12.14 -31.83
CA TYR A 96 -5.76 12.11 -30.39
C TYR A 96 -6.08 10.74 -29.77
N LYS A 97 -7.00 9.98 -30.39
CA LYS A 97 -7.47 8.71 -29.84
C LYS A 97 -7.94 7.75 -30.91
N ILE A 98 -7.63 6.48 -30.71
CA ILE A 98 -8.11 5.34 -31.51
C ILE A 98 -8.95 4.44 -30.62
N TYR A 99 -10.07 3.94 -31.13
CA TYR A 99 -10.84 2.86 -30.51
C TYR A 99 -10.75 1.63 -31.41
N ALA A 100 -10.37 0.49 -30.87
CA ALA A 100 -10.31 -0.78 -31.58
C ALA A 100 -11.16 -1.84 -30.87
N PHE A 101 -11.87 -2.67 -31.64
CA PHE A 101 -12.69 -3.78 -31.14
C PHE A 101 -12.34 -5.04 -31.94
N LEU A 102 -11.75 -6.06 -31.30
CA LEU A 102 -11.21 -7.25 -32.00
C LEU A 102 -12.25 -8.37 -32.21
N SER A 103 -13.26 -8.48 -31.35
CA SER A 103 -14.48 -9.31 -31.51
C SER A 103 -14.43 -10.68 -30.85
N ASP A 104 -14.11 -11.77 -31.58
CA ASP A 104 -14.55 -13.12 -31.18
C ASP A 104 -13.58 -14.28 -31.46
N ARG A 105 -12.31 -13.99 -31.77
CA ARG A 105 -11.26 -14.98 -32.05
C ARG A 105 -9.97 -14.48 -31.43
N ASN A 106 -9.00 -15.40 -31.29
CA ASN A 106 -7.64 -15.09 -30.84
C ASN A 106 -6.93 -14.11 -31.78
N ASP A 107 -7.13 -12.83 -31.53
CA ASP A 107 -6.75 -11.73 -32.37
C ASP A 107 -5.46 -11.10 -31.87
N SER A 108 -4.93 -10.18 -32.68
CA SER A 108 -3.79 -9.40 -32.23
C SER A 108 -3.89 -7.97 -32.70
N LEU A 109 -3.43 -7.05 -31.86
CA LEU A 109 -3.30 -5.64 -32.17
C LEU A 109 -1.96 -5.12 -31.67
N VAL A 110 -1.25 -4.37 -32.52
CA VAL A 110 -0.05 -3.62 -32.14
C VAL A 110 -0.21 -2.15 -32.52
N ASN A 111 -0.20 -1.27 -31.52
CA ASN A 111 -0.20 0.18 -31.72
C ASN A 111 1.23 0.72 -31.89
N LYS A 112 1.68 0.88 -33.14
CA LYS A 112 2.96 1.56 -33.45
C LYS A 112 2.78 3.06 -33.69
N ALA A 113 1.58 3.58 -33.43
CA ALA A 113 1.31 5.00 -33.53
C ALA A 113 1.55 5.67 -32.18
N ARG A 114 2.11 6.89 -32.19
CA ARG A 114 2.14 7.76 -31.01
C ARG A 114 0.79 8.45 -30.85
N VAL A 115 -0.25 7.65 -30.64
CA VAL A 115 -1.63 8.07 -30.41
C VAL A 115 -2.21 7.14 -29.37
N ARG A 116 -2.88 7.70 -28.37
CA ARG A 116 -3.62 6.91 -27.38
C ARG A 116 -4.60 5.95 -28.08
N ILE A 117 -4.68 4.73 -27.60
CA ILE A 117 -5.62 3.71 -28.04
C ILE A 117 -6.43 3.16 -26.87
N ASP A 118 -7.72 2.95 -27.10
CA ASP A 118 -8.53 2.06 -26.29
C ASP A 118 -8.84 0.80 -27.11
N VAL A 119 -8.56 -0.38 -26.57
CA VAL A 119 -8.75 -1.67 -27.24
C VAL A 119 -9.69 -2.54 -26.41
N ASP A 120 -10.72 -3.07 -27.05
CA ASP A 120 -11.55 -4.16 -26.52
C ASP A 120 -11.22 -5.44 -27.31
N GLY A 121 -10.60 -6.42 -26.65
CA GLY A 121 -10.24 -7.73 -27.22
C GLY A 121 -11.48 -8.53 -27.60
N GLY A 122 -12.34 -8.77 -26.61
CA GLY A 122 -13.67 -9.32 -26.81
C GLY A 122 -13.75 -10.76 -26.33
N THR A 123 -13.69 -11.75 -27.22
CA THR A 123 -13.56 -13.15 -26.78
C THR A 123 -12.44 -13.82 -27.54
N GLY A 124 -11.68 -14.67 -26.87
CA GLY A 124 -10.55 -15.37 -27.45
C GLY A 124 -9.30 -15.12 -26.62
N ALA A 125 -8.22 -15.83 -26.94
CA ALA A 125 -6.92 -15.54 -26.35
C ALA A 125 -6.20 -14.53 -27.26
N ASP A 126 -6.34 -13.26 -26.93
CA ASP A 126 -5.89 -12.11 -27.70
C ASP A 126 -4.47 -11.68 -27.32
N SER A 127 -3.81 -10.97 -28.24
CA SER A 127 -2.52 -10.34 -27.99
C SER A 127 -2.58 -8.86 -28.33
N ILE A 128 -2.64 -8.02 -27.30
CA ILE A 128 -2.82 -6.59 -27.41
C ILE A 128 -1.52 -5.91 -26.96
N THR A 129 -1.03 -4.97 -27.77
CA THR A 129 0.12 -4.12 -27.43
C THR A 129 -0.25 -2.68 -27.72
N GLY A 130 -0.24 -1.87 -26.65
CA GLY A 130 -0.38 -0.43 -26.69
C GLY A 130 0.84 0.25 -27.31
N GLY A 131 0.91 1.55 -27.12
CA GLY A 131 1.88 2.45 -27.67
C GLY A 131 2.65 3.19 -26.57
N PRO A 132 3.24 4.35 -26.92
CA PRO A 132 4.05 5.14 -25.99
C PRO A 132 3.25 6.26 -25.30
N LEU A 133 1.93 6.12 -25.17
CA LEU A 133 1.04 7.07 -24.52
C LEU A 133 0.02 6.28 -23.69
N ASN A 134 -0.59 6.94 -22.71
CA ASN A 134 -1.61 6.40 -21.81
C ASN A 134 -2.78 5.75 -22.58
N ASP A 135 -2.81 4.43 -22.58
CA ASP A 135 -3.71 3.56 -23.32
C ASP A 135 -4.73 2.89 -22.38
N GLY A 136 -5.81 2.35 -22.96
CA GLY A 136 -6.82 1.59 -22.24
C GLY A 136 -7.02 0.23 -22.89
N LEU A 137 -6.49 -0.84 -22.30
CA LEU A 137 -6.45 -2.15 -22.94
C LEU A 137 -7.28 -3.16 -22.13
N TYR A 138 -8.30 -3.73 -22.76
CA TYR A 138 -9.24 -4.66 -22.13
C TYR A 138 -9.20 -6.00 -22.87
N GLY A 139 -8.75 -7.06 -22.19
CA GLY A 139 -8.69 -8.43 -22.71
C GLY A 139 -10.09 -9.00 -22.96
N ARG A 140 -10.90 -9.00 -21.90
CA ARG A 140 -12.28 -9.52 -21.81
C ARG A 140 -12.30 -11.00 -21.48
N SER A 141 -12.75 -11.88 -22.38
CA SER A 141 -12.85 -13.31 -22.07
C SER A 141 -11.79 -14.10 -22.84
N GLY A 142 -11.02 -14.92 -22.14
CA GLY A 142 -9.98 -15.79 -22.68
C GLY A 142 -8.63 -15.46 -22.08
N ALA A 143 -7.64 -16.33 -22.29
CA ALA A 143 -6.29 -16.14 -21.76
C ALA A 143 -5.48 -15.17 -22.63
N ASP A 144 -5.51 -13.90 -22.25
CA ASP A 144 -5.01 -12.77 -23.01
C ASP A 144 -3.55 -12.43 -22.70
N LYS A 145 -2.91 -11.74 -23.65
CA LYS A 145 -1.58 -11.16 -23.49
C LYS A 145 -1.65 -9.67 -23.75
N ILE A 146 -1.51 -8.87 -22.71
CA ILE A 146 -1.69 -7.42 -22.78
C ILE A 146 -0.35 -6.74 -22.42
N ARG A 147 0.07 -5.78 -23.23
CA ARG A 147 1.25 -4.93 -22.96
C ARG A 147 0.86 -3.47 -23.11
N GLY A 148 0.96 -2.68 -22.05
CA GLY A 148 0.69 -1.24 -22.07
C GLY A 148 1.68 -0.52 -22.96
N GLY A 149 2.95 -0.55 -22.58
CA GLY A 149 4.03 0.03 -23.36
C GLY A 149 4.72 1.13 -22.59
N ALA A 150 4.48 2.39 -22.95
CA ALA A 150 4.96 3.50 -22.15
C ALA A 150 3.85 4.53 -21.96
N GLY A 151 3.93 5.33 -20.89
CA GLY A 151 2.83 6.16 -20.41
C GLY A 151 2.03 5.44 -19.35
N ASP A 152 1.16 6.18 -18.66
CA ASP A 152 0.35 5.64 -17.56
C ASP A 152 -0.89 4.95 -18.15
N ASP A 153 -0.85 3.63 -18.21
CA ASP A 153 -1.81 2.79 -18.90
C ASP A 153 -2.87 2.22 -17.95
N TYR A 154 -4.06 1.95 -18.48
CA TYR A 154 -5.11 1.21 -17.78
C TYR A 154 -5.31 -0.14 -18.45
N LEU A 155 -4.98 -1.22 -17.75
CA LEU A 155 -4.99 -2.59 -18.26
C LEU A 155 -5.98 -3.46 -17.48
N MET A 156 -6.74 -4.28 -18.18
CA MET A 156 -7.72 -5.19 -17.58
C MET A 156 -7.71 -6.53 -18.31
N GLY A 157 -7.40 -7.61 -17.60
CA GLY A 157 -7.48 -8.99 -18.10
C GLY A 157 -8.92 -9.43 -18.32
N ALA A 158 -9.70 -9.39 -17.23
CA ALA A 158 -11.07 -9.87 -17.10
C ALA A 158 -11.17 -11.39 -16.87
N GLU A 159 -11.98 -12.14 -17.62
CA GLU A 159 -12.09 -13.59 -17.41
C GLU A 159 -10.99 -14.32 -18.20
N GLY A 160 -10.06 -14.99 -17.54
CA GLY A 160 -8.94 -15.60 -18.24
C GLY A 160 -7.81 -15.98 -17.30
N ASN A 161 -6.81 -16.66 -17.83
CA ASN A 161 -5.52 -16.71 -17.16
C ASN A 161 -4.59 -15.83 -17.99
N ASP A 162 -4.51 -14.58 -17.60
CA ASP A 162 -3.97 -13.51 -18.39
C ASP A 162 -2.50 -13.27 -18.08
N ARG A 163 -1.83 -12.63 -19.03
CA ARG A 163 -0.47 -12.13 -18.84
C ARG A 163 -0.43 -10.67 -19.20
N ILE A 164 -0.20 -9.85 -18.20
CA ILE A 164 -0.31 -8.40 -18.33
C ILE A 164 1.03 -7.78 -17.95
N TRP A 165 1.53 -6.90 -18.82
CA TRP A 165 2.72 -6.10 -18.58
C TRP A 165 2.34 -4.62 -18.69
N GLY A 166 2.59 -3.85 -17.64
CA GLY A 166 2.38 -2.39 -17.62
C GLY A 166 3.31 -1.70 -18.61
N GLY A 167 4.58 -1.62 -18.24
CA GLY A 167 5.63 -1.09 -19.09
C GLY A 167 6.43 0.00 -18.42
N VAL A 168 6.42 1.21 -18.98
CA VAL A 168 7.09 2.37 -18.36
C VAL A 168 6.06 3.44 -18.11
N GLY A 169 5.88 3.85 -16.86
CA GLY A 169 4.83 4.78 -16.46
C GLY A 169 4.08 4.23 -15.27
N ASN A 170 3.21 5.02 -14.68
CA ASN A 170 2.46 4.60 -13.49
C ASN A 170 1.18 3.90 -13.93
N ASP A 171 1.19 2.59 -13.97
CA ASP A 171 0.14 1.79 -14.57
C ASP A 171 -0.92 1.34 -13.55
N VAL A 172 -2.14 1.13 -14.03
CA VAL A 172 -3.20 0.49 -13.24
C VAL A 172 -3.59 -0.80 -13.93
N ILE A 173 -3.39 -1.93 -13.24
CA ILE A 173 -3.58 -3.27 -13.80
C ILE A 173 -4.54 -4.07 -12.93
N ASN A 174 -5.58 -4.63 -13.54
CA ASN A 174 -6.53 -5.53 -12.88
C ASN A 174 -6.62 -6.87 -13.63
N GLY A 175 -6.30 -7.98 -12.96
CA GLY A 175 -6.42 -9.34 -13.49
C GLY A 175 -7.89 -9.76 -13.65
N GLN A 176 -8.64 -9.60 -12.56
CA GLN A 176 -10.05 -9.96 -12.38
C GLN A 176 -10.31 -11.44 -12.10
N GLY A 177 -10.40 -12.29 -13.10
CA GLY A 177 -10.97 -13.62 -12.91
C GLY A 177 -10.15 -14.71 -13.58
N GLY A 178 -9.49 -15.52 -12.77
CA GLY A 178 -8.65 -16.65 -13.18
C GLY A 178 -7.23 -16.44 -12.67
N ASN A 179 -6.30 -17.29 -13.08
CA ASN A 179 -4.95 -17.25 -12.50
C ASN A 179 -4.04 -16.41 -13.40
N ASP A 180 -3.81 -15.18 -12.98
CA ASP A 180 -3.16 -14.14 -13.73
C ASP A 180 -1.68 -13.99 -13.38
N ALA A 181 -0.92 -13.51 -14.36
CA ALA A 181 0.47 -13.10 -14.18
C ALA A 181 0.60 -11.62 -14.56
N ILE A 182 0.81 -10.78 -13.56
CA ILE A 182 0.86 -9.32 -13.65
C ILE A 182 2.30 -8.86 -13.36
N ASP A 183 2.80 -7.95 -14.18
CA ASP A 183 4.14 -7.36 -14.08
C ASP A 183 4.01 -5.86 -14.40
N GLY A 184 4.02 -5.01 -13.37
CA GLY A 184 3.90 -3.55 -13.49
C GLY A 184 5.05 -2.96 -14.31
N GLN A 185 6.25 -3.48 -14.04
CA GLN A 185 7.51 -3.08 -14.62
C GLN A 185 8.01 -1.77 -14.01
N ALA A 186 8.26 -0.70 -14.77
CA ALA A 186 8.88 0.50 -14.23
C ALA A 186 7.85 1.62 -14.04
N GLY A 187 7.67 2.10 -12.83
CA GLY A 187 6.62 3.07 -12.52
C GLY A 187 6.21 2.96 -11.06
N GLN A 188 5.31 3.82 -10.60
CA GLN A 188 4.55 3.55 -9.38
C GLN A 188 3.20 2.97 -9.81
N ASP A 189 3.04 1.66 -9.65
CA ASP A 189 1.98 0.89 -10.24
C ASP A 189 0.92 0.48 -9.20
N GLY A 190 -0.35 0.46 -9.62
CA GLY A 190 -1.44 -0.12 -8.85
C GLY A 190 -1.85 -1.46 -9.47
N LEU A 191 -1.61 -2.56 -8.76
CA LEU A 191 -1.72 -3.92 -9.29
C LEU A 191 -2.70 -4.75 -8.47
N ASN A 192 -3.75 -5.27 -9.10
CA ASN A 192 -4.72 -6.16 -8.45
C ASN A 192 -4.90 -7.48 -9.22
N GLY A 193 -4.69 -8.62 -8.54
CA GLY A 193 -5.00 -9.97 -9.03
C GLY A 193 -6.51 -10.24 -9.11
N GLU A 194 -7.26 -9.83 -8.08
CA GLU A 194 -8.69 -10.10 -7.84
C GLU A 194 -8.99 -11.60 -7.53
N LEU A 195 -9.68 -12.33 -8.40
CA LEU A 195 -10.10 -13.71 -8.15
C LEU A 195 -9.15 -14.67 -8.85
N GLY A 196 -8.38 -15.47 -8.12
CA GLY A 196 -7.41 -16.32 -8.80
C GLY A 196 -6.38 -16.91 -7.88
N ASN A 197 -5.41 -17.60 -8.47
CA ASN A 197 -4.14 -17.79 -7.78
C ASN A 197 -3.12 -17.06 -8.62
N ASP A 198 -2.82 -15.84 -8.22
CA ASP A 198 -2.18 -14.84 -9.04
C ASP A 198 -0.71 -14.71 -8.69
N VAL A 199 0.03 -14.16 -9.63
CA VAL A 199 1.42 -13.78 -9.44
C VAL A 199 1.58 -12.35 -9.88
N VAL A 200 1.86 -11.46 -8.94
CA VAL A 200 1.95 -10.02 -9.12
C VAL A 200 3.37 -9.58 -8.82
N TYR A 201 4.00 -8.90 -9.80
CA TYR A 201 5.28 -8.24 -9.65
C TYR A 201 5.08 -6.73 -9.84
N GLY A 202 5.47 -5.92 -8.87
CA GLY A 202 5.55 -4.46 -8.98
C GLY A 202 6.63 -4.07 -9.99
N GLY A 203 7.88 -4.32 -9.61
CA GLY A 203 9.06 -4.00 -10.41
C GLY A 203 9.81 -2.83 -9.77
N PRO A 204 10.58 -2.03 -10.53
CA PRO A 204 11.15 -0.80 -10.02
C PRO A 204 10.09 0.29 -9.87
N GLY A 205 9.86 0.76 -8.66
CA GLY A 205 8.67 1.54 -8.41
C GLY A 205 8.43 1.90 -6.97
N GLY A 206 7.19 2.11 -6.63
CA GLY A 206 6.70 2.23 -5.27
C GLY A 206 5.24 1.89 -5.43
N ASP A 207 4.97 0.60 -5.32
CA ASP A 207 3.84 -0.05 -5.97
C ASP A 207 2.81 -0.51 -4.93
N ASP A 208 1.53 -0.42 -5.28
CA ASP A 208 0.43 -0.93 -4.46
C ASP A 208 -0.02 -2.28 -5.02
N LEU A 209 0.16 -3.36 -4.25
CA LEU A 209 -0.10 -4.73 -4.68
C LEU A 209 -1.23 -5.39 -3.88
N TYR A 210 -2.22 -5.92 -4.60
CA TYR A 210 -3.37 -6.66 -4.07
C TYR A 210 -3.45 -8.05 -4.74
N GLY A 211 -3.49 -9.11 -3.93
CA GLY A 211 -3.80 -10.47 -4.39
C GLY A 211 -5.30 -10.70 -4.48
N ASP A 212 -6.02 -10.24 -3.45
CA ASP A 212 -7.45 -10.45 -3.20
C ASP A 212 -7.80 -11.92 -2.87
N VAL A 213 -8.53 -12.65 -3.71
CA VAL A 213 -9.06 -13.98 -3.36
C VAL A 213 -8.27 -15.08 -4.03
N GLY A 214 -7.63 -15.90 -3.20
CA GLY A 214 -7.02 -17.17 -3.57
C GLY A 214 -5.57 -17.22 -3.14
N THR A 215 -4.77 -18.15 -3.71
CA THR A 215 -3.40 -18.36 -3.23
C THR A 215 -2.43 -17.58 -4.09
N ASP A 216 -2.06 -16.40 -3.62
CA ASP A 216 -1.35 -15.40 -4.40
C ASP A 216 0.12 -15.30 -4.05
N ARG A 217 0.88 -14.66 -4.95
CA ARG A 217 2.29 -14.30 -4.73
C ARG A 217 2.50 -12.87 -5.16
N LEU A 218 2.85 -12.04 -4.20
CA LEU A 218 3.10 -10.63 -4.40
C LEU A 218 4.60 -10.37 -4.20
N TYR A 219 5.19 -9.70 -5.16
CA TYR A 219 6.60 -9.30 -5.18
C TYR A 219 6.65 -7.80 -5.48
N GLY A 220 7.02 -6.97 -4.50
CA GLY A 220 7.16 -5.52 -4.68
C GLY A 220 8.22 -5.19 -5.73
N GLY A 221 9.48 -5.50 -5.42
CA GLY A 221 10.59 -5.29 -6.33
C GLY A 221 11.60 -4.34 -5.73
N ALA A 222 11.73 -3.15 -6.32
CA ALA A 222 12.67 -2.14 -5.85
C ALA A 222 11.94 -0.83 -5.62
N GLY A 223 12.25 -0.17 -4.51
CA GLY A 223 11.56 1.02 -4.03
C GLY A 223 10.59 0.67 -2.91
N TYR A 224 9.75 1.63 -2.50
CA TYR A 224 8.91 1.46 -1.31
C TYR A 224 7.55 0.92 -1.71
N ASP A 225 7.32 -0.38 -1.52
CA ASP A 225 6.12 -1.08 -1.97
C ASP A 225 5.11 -1.31 -0.82
N ASN A 226 3.82 -1.29 -1.16
CA ASN A 226 2.72 -1.57 -0.24
C ASN A 226 2.02 -2.87 -0.66
N LEU A 227 2.19 -3.92 0.15
CA LEU A 227 1.58 -5.22 -0.04
C LEU A 227 0.31 -5.34 0.82
N MET A 228 -0.82 -5.64 0.20
CA MET A 228 -2.12 -5.61 0.88
C MET A 228 -2.62 -7.03 1.15
N ALA A 229 -2.68 -7.40 2.42
CA ALA A 229 -3.25 -8.66 2.87
C ALA A 229 -4.78 -8.51 2.98
N TYR A 230 -5.45 -8.70 1.85
CA TYR A 230 -6.89 -8.53 1.71
C TYR A 230 -7.57 -9.82 1.25
N GLU A 231 -7.97 -10.68 2.18
CA GLU A 231 -8.84 -11.83 1.86
C GLU A 231 -10.20 -11.70 2.54
N TRP A 232 -11.29 -11.89 1.80
CA TRP A 232 -12.63 -11.95 2.40
C TRP A 232 -12.93 -13.27 3.10
N ASP A 233 -12.28 -14.35 2.65
CA ASP A 233 -12.65 -15.70 3.04
C ASP A 233 -11.65 -16.35 4.01
N HIS A 234 -10.50 -15.71 4.25
CA HIS A 234 -9.50 -16.01 5.28
C HIS A 234 -9.06 -17.48 5.24
N LYS A 235 -8.75 -18.01 4.05
CA LYS A 235 -8.48 -19.45 3.88
C LYS A 235 -7.34 -19.77 2.94
N SER A 236 -6.93 -18.85 2.09
CA SER A 236 -5.90 -19.13 1.11
C SER A 236 -4.58 -18.58 1.63
N PRO A 237 -3.51 -19.38 1.58
CA PRO A 237 -2.21 -18.91 2.02
C PRO A 237 -1.56 -18.05 0.93
N ASP A 238 -1.20 -16.83 1.27
CA ASP A 238 -0.47 -15.93 0.38
C ASP A 238 1.03 -15.89 0.66
N TYR A 239 1.77 -15.29 -0.27
CA TYR A 239 3.19 -15.02 -0.13
C TYR A 239 3.47 -13.56 -0.48
N TYR A 240 4.14 -12.88 0.44
CA TYR A 240 4.48 -11.47 0.34
C TYR A 240 6.00 -11.31 0.41
N SER A 241 6.57 -10.57 -0.54
CA SER A 241 8.00 -10.21 -0.58
C SER A 241 8.11 -8.78 -1.07
N GLY A 242 8.72 -7.93 -0.24
CA GLY A 242 8.93 -6.53 -0.55
C GLY A 242 10.03 -6.38 -1.59
N GLY A 243 11.23 -6.82 -1.24
CA GLY A 243 12.36 -6.94 -2.15
C GLY A 243 13.55 -6.10 -1.70
N SER A 244 13.77 -4.96 -2.33
CA SER A 244 14.82 -4.04 -1.92
C SER A 244 14.25 -2.67 -1.61
N ASP A 245 14.87 -2.00 -0.64
CA ASP A 245 14.40 -0.79 0.03
C ASP A 245 13.45 -1.17 1.19
N SER A 246 12.61 -0.27 1.69
CA SER A 246 11.72 -0.55 2.83
C SER A 246 10.32 -0.84 2.29
N ASP A 247 9.78 -1.99 2.64
CA ASP A 247 8.49 -2.43 2.10
C ASP A 247 7.49 -2.70 3.21
N SER A 248 6.22 -2.44 2.94
CA SER A 248 5.15 -2.58 3.92
C SER A 248 4.17 -3.68 3.56
N ILE A 249 3.66 -4.38 4.59
CA ILE A 249 2.48 -5.24 4.48
C ILE A 249 1.37 -4.74 5.41
N SER A 250 0.15 -4.66 4.88
CA SER A 250 -1.03 -4.21 5.64
C SER A 250 -2.09 -5.27 5.79
N TYR A 251 -2.38 -5.62 7.05
CA TYR A 251 -3.54 -6.41 7.50
C TYR A 251 -4.71 -5.54 7.96
N SER A 252 -4.74 -4.24 7.62
CA SER A 252 -5.73 -3.27 8.12
C SER A 252 -7.21 -3.63 7.87
N SER A 253 -7.49 -4.55 6.94
CA SER A 253 -8.83 -5.06 6.69
C SER A 253 -9.27 -6.18 7.65
N ALA A 254 -8.30 -6.84 8.31
CA ALA A 254 -8.52 -7.97 9.20
C ALA A 254 -9.34 -7.53 10.43
N GLN A 255 -10.42 -8.28 10.70
CA GLN A 255 -11.29 -8.05 11.85
C GLN A 255 -11.00 -9.02 13.00
N ARG A 256 -10.02 -9.91 12.81
CA ARG A 256 -9.61 -10.94 13.77
C ARG A 256 -8.12 -10.77 14.00
N ALA A 257 -7.70 -11.12 15.22
CA ALA A 257 -6.29 -11.24 15.57
C ALA A 257 -5.47 -11.97 14.50
N ILE A 258 -4.38 -11.34 14.08
CA ILE A 258 -3.34 -11.89 13.21
C ILE A 258 -2.09 -12.22 14.04
N SER A 259 -1.26 -13.11 13.47
CA SER A 259 0.15 -13.24 13.83
C SER A 259 0.92 -12.89 12.57
N ALA A 260 1.87 -11.96 12.65
CA ALA A 260 2.68 -11.59 11.50
C ALA A 260 4.12 -11.40 11.96
N ASP A 261 5.04 -12.13 11.35
CA ASP A 261 6.47 -11.90 11.52
C ASP A 261 7.22 -11.99 10.18
N ALA A 262 8.16 -11.07 9.96
CA ALA A 262 8.92 -11.01 8.71
C ALA A 262 10.13 -11.97 8.74
N ASP A 263 9.89 -13.23 9.12
CA ASP A 263 10.96 -14.22 9.32
C ASP A 263 11.14 -15.20 8.13
N GLY A 264 10.22 -15.16 7.16
CA GLY A 264 10.22 -16.00 5.96
C GLY A 264 9.83 -17.45 6.20
N VAL A 265 9.35 -17.81 7.39
CA VAL A 265 8.79 -19.12 7.68
C VAL A 265 7.48 -19.27 6.94
N LYS A 266 7.26 -20.48 6.47
CA LYS A 266 6.16 -20.77 5.58
C LYS A 266 4.90 -21.11 6.37
N GLY A 267 3.92 -20.23 6.32
CA GLY A 267 2.53 -20.56 6.63
C GLY A 267 2.13 -20.33 8.08
N ASP A 268 2.83 -19.46 8.77
CA ASP A 268 2.60 -19.02 10.14
C ASP A 268 2.01 -17.62 10.26
N ASP A 269 1.96 -16.86 9.17
CA ASP A 269 1.41 -15.50 9.17
C ASP A 269 -0.10 -15.44 8.90
N GLY A 270 -0.65 -14.26 9.18
CA GLY A 270 -2.04 -13.89 8.99
C GLY A 270 -2.96 -14.32 10.12
N ALA A 271 -4.26 -14.25 9.87
CA ALA A 271 -5.26 -14.72 10.82
C ALA A 271 -5.19 -16.23 10.94
N LYS A 272 -5.54 -16.74 12.13
CA LYS A 272 -5.54 -18.18 12.39
C LYS A 272 -6.33 -18.97 11.33
N GLY A 273 -5.58 -19.72 10.51
CA GLY A 273 -6.09 -20.61 9.48
C GLY A 273 -5.65 -20.25 8.05
N GLU A 274 -5.29 -18.99 7.79
CA GLU A 274 -4.85 -18.45 6.50
C GLU A 274 -3.53 -19.07 6.07
N ARG A 275 -2.51 -18.95 6.93
CA ARG A 275 -1.15 -19.48 6.71
C ARG A 275 -0.43 -18.70 5.61
N ASP A 276 -0.42 -17.39 5.75
CA ASP A 276 0.37 -16.53 4.89
C ASP A 276 1.86 -16.76 5.13
N THR A 277 2.68 -16.14 4.30
CA THR A 277 4.13 -16.15 4.43
C THR A 277 4.64 -14.76 4.10
N ILE A 278 5.19 -14.09 5.09
CA ILE A 278 5.87 -12.81 4.93
C ILE A 278 7.37 -13.11 4.81
N ALA A 279 7.98 -12.69 3.70
CA ALA A 279 9.40 -12.90 3.49
C ALA A 279 10.23 -11.95 4.36
N THR A 280 11.53 -12.27 4.51
CA THR A 280 12.48 -11.50 5.32
C THR A 280 12.87 -10.13 4.75
N ASP A 281 12.31 -9.77 3.61
CA ASP A 281 12.54 -8.52 2.87
C ASP A 281 11.30 -7.61 2.92
N VAL A 282 10.53 -7.73 4.00
CA VAL A 282 9.46 -6.81 4.39
C VAL A 282 9.84 -6.22 5.75
N GLU A 283 9.84 -4.90 5.85
CA GLU A 283 10.24 -4.18 7.05
C GLU A 283 9.03 -3.69 7.84
N ASP A 284 8.00 -3.18 7.17
CA ASP A 284 6.91 -2.49 7.85
C ASP A 284 5.67 -3.39 7.91
N ILE A 285 5.05 -3.49 9.09
CA ILE A 285 3.86 -4.32 9.29
C ILE A 285 2.77 -3.48 9.97
N ARG A 286 1.59 -3.43 9.35
CA ARG A 286 0.38 -2.87 9.96
C ARG A 286 -0.61 -3.97 10.27
N GLY A 287 -0.99 -4.08 11.54
CA GLY A 287 -2.04 -4.97 12.04
C GLY A 287 -3.45 -4.58 11.60
N GLY A 288 -4.41 -5.35 12.10
CA GLY A 288 -5.84 -5.19 11.84
C GLY A 288 -6.56 -4.56 13.03
N ALA A 289 -7.86 -4.86 13.16
CA ALA A 289 -8.67 -4.46 14.33
C ALA A 289 -8.63 -5.52 15.46
N GLY A 290 -7.61 -6.38 15.45
CA GLY A 290 -7.53 -7.60 16.21
C GLY A 290 -6.92 -7.41 17.60
N ASN A 291 -6.39 -8.49 18.16
CA ASN A 291 -5.40 -8.42 19.23
C ASN A 291 -4.18 -9.07 18.61
N ASP A 292 -3.41 -8.27 17.91
CA ASP A 292 -2.46 -8.70 16.92
C ASP A 292 -1.11 -9.01 17.58
N VAL A 293 -0.39 -9.99 17.01
CA VAL A 293 0.97 -10.29 17.40
C VAL A 293 1.85 -9.99 16.21
N ILE A 294 2.68 -8.96 16.34
CA ILE A 294 3.55 -8.45 15.28
C ILE A 294 5.00 -8.58 15.74
N THR A 295 5.88 -9.05 14.86
CA THR A 295 7.32 -9.08 15.12
C THR A 295 8.08 -8.63 13.87
N GLY A 296 8.91 -7.60 14.03
CA GLY A 296 9.82 -7.12 13.01
C GLY A 296 10.99 -8.08 12.77
N ASN A 297 11.97 -7.62 12.01
CA ASN A 297 13.14 -8.40 11.64
C ASN A 297 14.42 -7.87 12.32
N ALA A 298 15.54 -7.82 11.61
CA ALA A 298 16.83 -7.36 12.14
C ALA A 298 17.29 -6.03 11.50
N ARG A 299 16.36 -5.33 10.84
CA ARG A 299 16.50 -4.04 10.17
C ARG A 299 15.57 -3.06 10.87
N ALA A 300 15.74 -1.77 10.61
CA ALA A 300 14.77 -0.77 11.04
C ALA A 300 13.37 -1.10 10.49
N ASN A 301 12.40 -1.23 11.38
CA ASN A 301 11.02 -1.59 11.11
C ASN A 301 10.05 -0.49 11.56
N GLN A 302 8.99 -0.25 10.80
CA GLN A 302 7.84 0.53 11.26
C GLN A 302 6.64 -0.38 11.52
N LEU A 303 6.24 -0.51 12.78
CA LEU A 303 5.25 -1.49 13.23
C LEU A 303 4.02 -0.80 13.83
N PHE A 304 2.83 -1.14 13.34
CA PHE A 304 1.57 -0.57 13.81
C PHE A 304 0.64 -1.68 14.29
N GLY A 305 0.20 -1.63 15.55
CA GLY A 305 -0.74 -2.58 16.14
C GLY A 305 -2.12 -2.49 15.50
N GLY A 306 -2.66 -1.27 15.46
CA GLY A 306 -4.01 -1.03 15.03
C GLY A 306 -4.97 -0.90 16.21
N PRO A 307 -6.29 -0.91 15.99
CA PRO A 307 -7.23 -1.03 17.09
C PRO A 307 -7.12 -2.42 17.70
N GLY A 308 -6.95 -2.51 19.02
CA GLY A 308 -6.69 -3.81 19.58
C GLY A 308 -6.12 -3.85 20.96
N ASN A 309 -5.30 -4.85 21.19
CA ASN A 309 -4.69 -5.17 22.46
C ASN A 309 -3.50 -6.02 22.05
N ASP A 310 -2.52 -5.31 21.52
CA ASP A 310 -1.56 -5.83 20.57
C ASP A 310 -0.24 -6.16 21.27
N THR A 311 0.56 -7.00 20.63
CA THR A 311 1.88 -7.38 21.08
C THR A 311 2.83 -7.18 19.93
N ILE A 312 3.67 -6.16 20.04
CA ILE A 312 4.60 -5.75 19.00
C ILE A 312 6.02 -5.95 19.52
N ARG A 313 6.88 -6.56 18.69
CA ARG A 313 8.31 -6.68 18.95
C ARG A 313 9.09 -6.13 17.76
N GLY A 314 9.97 -5.17 17.97
CA GLY A 314 10.84 -4.63 16.90
C GLY A 314 11.81 -5.68 16.42
N GLY A 315 12.56 -6.26 17.38
CA GLY A 315 13.49 -7.35 17.12
C GLY A 315 14.91 -6.84 17.21
N GLY A 316 15.51 -6.47 16.08
CA GLY A 316 16.67 -5.59 16.16
C GLY A 316 16.76 -4.69 14.94
N GLY A 317 17.58 -3.65 15.01
CA GLY A 317 17.39 -2.49 14.15
C GLY A 317 16.96 -1.32 15.00
N ASP A 318 16.88 -0.13 14.41
CA ASP A 318 16.33 1.03 15.09
C ASP A 318 14.85 1.09 14.66
N ASP A 319 13.93 0.70 15.54
CA ASP A 319 12.54 0.39 15.18
C ASP A 319 11.54 1.44 15.70
N ASP A 320 10.51 1.74 14.91
CA ASP A 320 9.40 2.62 15.30
C ASP A 320 8.16 1.75 15.59
N LEU A 321 7.71 1.72 16.85
CA LEU A 321 6.59 0.90 17.33
C LEU A 321 5.41 1.79 17.77
N TYR A 322 4.25 1.55 17.15
CA TYR A 322 3.00 2.23 17.45
C TYR A 322 1.93 1.21 17.89
N GLY A 323 1.48 1.29 19.15
CA GLY A 323 0.37 0.48 19.65
C GLY A 323 -0.96 0.83 18.97
N GLU A 324 -1.23 2.13 18.84
CA GLU A 324 -2.52 2.71 18.44
C GLU A 324 -3.61 2.50 19.51
N ASP A 325 -4.82 2.04 19.16
CA ASP A 325 -6.01 2.15 20.01
C ASP A 325 -6.13 0.86 20.85
N GLY A 326 -5.61 0.79 22.08
CA GLY A 326 -5.54 -0.51 22.76
C GLY A 326 -4.83 -0.52 24.09
N ARG A 327 -4.76 -1.71 24.71
CA ARG A 327 -3.79 -1.95 25.79
C ARG A 327 -2.70 -2.84 25.24
N ASP A 328 -1.60 -2.22 24.88
CA ASP A 328 -0.61 -2.80 24.02
C ASP A 328 0.67 -3.14 24.78
N HIS A 329 1.44 -4.04 24.18
CA HIS A 329 2.72 -4.47 24.69
C HIS A 329 3.77 -4.28 23.61
N LEU A 330 4.60 -3.27 23.79
CA LEU A 330 5.68 -2.87 22.89
C LEU A 330 7.02 -3.27 23.51
N ASP A 331 7.85 -3.95 22.72
CA ASP A 331 9.20 -4.41 23.07
C ASP A 331 10.10 -4.06 21.88
N GLY A 332 10.88 -2.98 22.00
CA GLY A 332 11.74 -2.47 20.91
C GLY A 332 12.74 -3.54 20.49
N GLY A 333 13.48 -4.06 21.46
CA GLY A 333 14.46 -5.10 21.22
C GLY A 333 15.86 -4.49 21.18
N ALA A 334 16.62 -4.76 20.11
CA ALA A 334 18.02 -4.35 20.04
C ALA A 334 18.26 -3.25 18.99
N GLY A 335 18.68 -2.08 19.43
CA GLY A 335 18.93 -0.91 18.59
C GLY A 335 18.41 0.32 19.30
N ASN A 336 18.20 1.44 18.60
CA ASN A 336 17.61 2.62 19.23
C ASN A 336 16.17 2.73 18.77
N ASP A 337 15.23 2.36 19.63
CA ASP A 337 13.84 2.18 19.25
C ASP A 337 12.97 3.37 19.72
N GLU A 338 11.94 3.72 18.94
CA GLU A 338 10.92 4.71 19.30
C GLU A 338 9.59 4.01 19.57
N LEU A 339 9.05 4.18 20.78
CA LEU A 339 7.85 3.51 21.25
C LEU A 339 6.76 4.54 21.56
N THR A 340 5.58 4.36 20.95
CA THR A 340 4.36 5.12 21.24
C THR A 340 3.23 4.14 21.50
N GLY A 341 2.65 4.16 22.71
CA GLY A 341 1.46 3.39 23.07
C GLY A 341 0.25 3.81 22.24
N ASP A 342 -0.50 4.81 22.71
CA ASP A 342 -1.59 5.42 21.93
C ASP A 342 -1.16 6.53 20.96
N ASP A 343 -1.84 6.63 19.81
CA ASP A 343 -1.71 7.76 18.88
C ASP A 343 -2.68 8.92 19.19
N ALA A 344 -2.45 10.09 18.56
CA ALA A 344 -3.30 11.28 18.73
C ALA A 344 -4.74 11.11 18.19
N LEU A 345 -4.96 10.11 17.34
CA LEU A 345 -6.22 9.90 16.61
C LEU A 345 -7.13 8.90 17.33
N GLY A 346 -6.59 8.20 18.32
CA GLY A 346 -7.27 7.28 19.21
C GLY A 346 -8.47 7.89 19.93
N THR A 347 -9.44 7.05 20.24
CA THR A 347 -10.63 7.47 21.01
C THR A 347 -10.48 7.22 22.50
N ARG A 348 -9.41 6.53 22.89
CA ARG A 348 -9.06 6.11 24.24
C ARG A 348 -7.55 6.26 24.46
N PHE A 349 -7.21 6.20 25.73
CA PHE A 349 -5.86 6.21 26.27
C PHE A 349 -5.88 5.07 27.27
N ASP A 350 -5.47 3.90 26.82
CA ASP A 350 -5.61 2.63 27.50
C ASP A 350 -4.21 2.22 28.00
N ALA A 351 -4.12 1.54 29.16
CA ALA A 351 -2.83 1.23 29.78
C ALA A 351 -1.90 0.37 28.90
N ASP A 352 -0.73 0.91 28.55
CA ASP A 352 0.27 0.25 27.72
C ASP A 352 1.49 -0.26 28.50
N THR A 353 2.29 -1.10 27.88
CA THR A 353 3.61 -1.50 28.36
C THR A 353 4.63 -1.24 27.27
N MET A 354 5.64 -0.40 27.56
CA MET A 354 6.66 0.01 26.62
C MET A 354 8.04 -0.34 27.19
N LEU A 355 8.73 -1.27 26.54
CA LEU A 355 10.05 -1.77 26.91
C LEU A 355 11.03 -1.44 25.78
N GLY A 356 12.07 -0.64 26.06
CA GLY A 356 13.07 -0.27 25.05
C GLY A 356 13.93 -1.48 24.69
N GLY A 357 14.75 -1.92 25.64
CA GLY A 357 15.60 -3.09 25.50
C GLY A 357 17.08 -2.68 25.42
N PRO A 358 17.94 -3.49 24.78
CA PRO A 358 19.31 -3.06 24.53
C PRO A 358 19.40 -1.93 23.51
N GLY A 359 19.57 -0.70 23.99
CA GLY A 359 19.44 0.42 23.08
C GLY A 359 19.76 1.78 23.65
N TRP A 360 19.39 2.79 22.88
CA TRP A 360 19.08 4.11 23.35
C TRP A 360 17.63 4.38 22.93
N ASP A 361 16.71 4.07 23.84
CA ASP A 361 15.30 3.91 23.47
C ASP A 361 14.46 5.10 23.92
N TRP A 362 13.48 5.46 23.09
CA TRP A 362 12.61 6.61 23.24
C TRP A 362 11.18 6.16 23.53
N VAL A 363 10.55 6.74 24.55
CA VAL A 363 9.08 6.70 24.74
C VAL A 363 8.45 8.06 24.50
N GLY A 364 7.48 8.09 23.56
CA GLY A 364 6.82 9.31 23.09
C GLY A 364 5.40 9.48 23.62
N TYR A 365 5.11 10.66 24.17
CA TYR A 365 3.76 11.13 24.52
C TYR A 365 3.36 12.40 23.73
N ASP A 366 4.12 12.75 22.68
CA ASP A 366 4.05 13.99 21.90
C ASP A 366 2.73 14.19 21.15
N SER A 367 2.00 13.11 20.93
CA SER A 367 0.70 13.09 20.27
C SER A 367 -0.43 13.66 21.18
N ARG A 368 -0.14 13.89 22.47
CA ARG A 368 -1.14 14.20 23.51
C ARG A 368 -1.21 15.69 23.81
N ALA A 369 -2.43 16.18 24.01
CA ALA A 369 -2.67 17.59 24.38
C ALA A 369 -2.77 17.83 25.90
N ALA A 370 -2.71 16.78 26.71
CA ALA A 370 -2.91 16.86 28.15
C ALA A 370 -1.71 16.26 28.85
N GLY A 371 -1.27 16.96 29.91
CA GLY A 371 -0.09 16.59 30.68
C GLY A 371 -0.08 15.14 31.17
N VAL A 372 1.12 14.55 31.14
CA VAL A 372 1.42 13.18 31.58
C VAL A 372 2.29 13.18 32.83
N VAL A 373 2.28 12.06 33.55
CA VAL A 373 3.22 11.74 34.61
C VAL A 373 3.98 10.51 34.15
N VAL A 374 5.30 10.63 33.98
CA VAL A 374 6.15 9.51 33.53
C VAL A 374 7.37 9.44 34.42
N ASP A 375 7.68 8.26 34.94
CA ASP A 375 8.96 7.96 35.55
C ASP A 375 9.62 6.74 34.92
N LEU A 376 10.93 6.84 34.62
CA LEU A 376 11.68 5.78 33.94
C LEU A 376 12.13 4.68 34.92
N ASP A 377 11.29 4.34 35.90
CA ASP A 377 11.67 3.48 37.04
C ASP A 377 11.31 1.98 36.84
N GLY A 378 10.54 1.66 35.81
CA GLY A 378 10.08 0.30 35.49
C GLY A 378 8.92 -0.20 36.37
N ALA A 379 8.30 0.66 37.17
CA ALA A 379 7.13 0.33 37.95
C ALA A 379 5.92 0.09 37.04
N LYS A 380 4.93 -0.62 37.59
CA LYS A 380 3.81 -1.12 36.81
C LYS A 380 2.59 -0.25 37.03
N GLY A 381 2.17 0.44 35.98
CA GLY A 381 0.89 1.12 35.94
C GLY A 381 0.89 2.48 36.64
N ASP A 382 2.03 3.17 36.58
CA ASP A 382 2.31 4.47 37.18
C ASP A 382 2.19 5.60 36.17
N ASP A 383 2.44 5.28 34.89
CA ASP A 383 2.81 6.24 33.87
C ASP A 383 1.62 6.72 33.02
N GLY A 384 1.91 7.74 32.22
CA GLY A 384 1.01 8.33 31.25
C GLY A 384 0.08 9.38 31.86
N LYS A 385 -1.09 9.54 31.24
CA LYS A 385 -2.12 10.44 31.73
C LYS A 385 -2.60 9.98 33.11
N PRO A 386 -2.95 10.90 34.04
CA PRO A 386 -3.53 10.53 35.32
C PRO A 386 -4.70 9.53 35.21
N GLY A 387 -4.45 8.28 35.60
CA GLY A 387 -5.42 7.18 35.62
C GLY A 387 -5.38 6.21 34.44
N GLU A 388 -4.57 6.48 33.42
CA GLU A 388 -4.29 5.60 32.28
C GLU A 388 -3.53 4.35 32.74
N LYS A 389 -2.36 4.55 33.37
CA LYS A 389 -1.51 3.54 34.00
C LYS A 389 -0.67 2.74 33.01
N ASP A 390 0.13 3.45 32.24
CA ASP A 390 1.17 2.83 31.43
C ASP A 390 2.27 2.23 32.31
N THR A 391 3.12 1.42 31.69
CA THR A 391 4.34 0.87 32.28
C THR A 391 5.48 1.19 31.34
N VAL A 392 6.30 2.17 31.68
CA VAL A 392 7.54 2.48 30.97
C VAL A 392 8.70 1.70 31.57
N GLY A 393 9.47 1.02 30.74
CA GLY A 393 10.60 0.20 31.16
C GLY A 393 11.72 0.99 31.83
N ILE A 394 12.45 0.34 32.75
CA ILE A 394 13.71 0.87 33.33
C ILE A 394 14.85 0.89 32.31
N ASP A 395 14.64 0.22 31.18
CA ASP A 395 15.50 0.10 29.99
C ASP A 395 15.08 1.09 28.90
N VAL A 396 14.50 2.22 29.29
CA VAL A 396 14.25 3.37 28.42
C VAL A 396 15.15 4.51 28.88
N GLU A 397 15.86 5.13 27.95
CA GLU A 397 16.77 6.24 28.23
C GLU A 397 16.17 7.60 27.91
N MET A 398 15.19 7.65 27.00
CA MET A 398 14.62 8.89 26.50
C MET A 398 13.11 8.96 26.65
N VAL A 399 12.60 10.12 27.08
CA VAL A 399 11.16 10.38 27.17
C VAL A 399 10.82 11.77 26.65
N SER A 400 9.80 11.82 25.79
CA SER A 400 9.16 13.06 25.37
C SER A 400 7.78 13.18 25.97
N GLY A 401 7.52 14.32 26.62
CA GLY A 401 6.23 14.73 27.17
C GLY A 401 5.17 15.00 26.10
N SER A 402 4.09 15.62 26.55
CA SER A 402 2.92 16.01 25.77
C SER A 402 2.96 17.51 25.42
N ASP A 403 1.87 18.07 24.87
CA ASP A 403 1.70 19.53 24.75
C ASP A 403 1.03 20.16 25.99
N GLY A 404 0.94 19.43 27.10
CA GLY A 404 0.37 19.89 28.36
C GLY A 404 1.38 19.85 29.49
N ASN A 405 1.01 20.38 30.66
CA ASN A 405 1.93 20.43 31.80
C ASN A 405 2.32 19.03 32.32
N ASP A 406 3.54 18.62 32.06
CA ASP A 406 4.04 17.28 32.32
C ASP A 406 4.78 17.17 33.66
N THR A 407 4.90 15.95 34.17
CA THR A 407 5.83 15.60 35.24
C THR A 407 6.67 14.41 34.77
N LEU A 408 7.93 14.68 34.43
CA LEU A 408 8.84 13.70 33.84
C LEU A 408 10.01 13.44 34.80
N THR A 409 10.33 12.18 35.04
CA THR A 409 11.42 11.78 35.93
C THR A 409 12.29 10.72 35.27
N GLY A 410 13.58 11.00 35.08
CA GLY A 410 14.57 10.03 34.65
C GLY A 410 14.92 9.04 35.77
N ASN A 411 15.90 8.19 35.52
CA ASN A 411 16.30 7.11 36.40
C ASN A 411 17.73 7.30 36.94
N ALA A 412 18.54 6.24 37.00
CA ALA A 412 19.92 6.30 37.51
C ALA A 412 20.98 6.25 36.40
N TYR A 413 20.54 6.19 35.14
CA TYR A 413 21.35 6.20 33.93
C TYR A 413 21.33 7.57 33.28
N ALA A 414 22.15 7.78 32.25
CA ALA A 414 22.09 9.02 31.49
C ALA A 414 20.78 9.06 30.69
N ASN A 415 19.91 10.03 30.98
CA ASN A 415 18.63 10.18 30.32
C ASN A 415 18.57 11.39 29.40
N GLU A 416 17.73 11.31 28.36
CA GLU A 416 17.30 12.48 27.58
C GLU A 416 15.81 12.74 27.83
N ILE A 417 15.46 13.94 28.31
CA ILE A 417 14.10 14.26 28.72
C ILE A 417 13.65 15.55 28.05
N ILE A 418 12.51 15.50 27.35
CA ILE A 418 11.95 16.63 26.60
C ILE A 418 10.54 16.94 27.11
N GLY A 419 10.32 18.12 27.70
CA GLY A 419 9.01 18.58 28.18
C GLY A 419 8.05 19.00 27.07
N ARG A 420 8.56 19.67 26.03
CA ARG A 420 7.83 20.25 24.89
C ARG A 420 7.01 21.49 25.27
N ASP A 421 5.71 21.53 25.00
CA ASP A 421 4.85 22.68 25.31
C ASP A 421 4.20 22.40 26.65
N GLY A 422 4.22 23.34 27.59
CA GLY A 422 3.68 23.00 28.90
C GLY A 422 4.01 24.00 29.98
N ASN A 423 4.03 23.54 31.22
CA ASN A 423 4.71 24.18 32.34
C ASN A 423 5.14 22.99 33.17
N ASP A 424 6.31 22.49 32.81
CA ASP A 424 6.67 21.11 33.08
C ASP A 424 7.49 21.01 34.35
N VAL A 425 7.42 19.85 34.98
CA VAL A 425 8.26 19.51 36.13
C VAL A 425 9.14 18.35 35.72
N ILE A 426 10.41 18.63 35.47
CA ILE A 426 11.35 17.64 34.94
C ILE A 426 12.45 17.36 35.96
N ARG A 427 12.72 16.08 36.21
CA ARG A 427 13.81 15.61 37.08
C ARG A 427 14.71 14.66 36.30
N GLY A 428 15.98 14.99 36.11
CA GLY A 428 16.97 14.11 35.48
C GLY A 428 17.16 12.82 36.29
N GLY A 429 17.35 12.99 37.60
CA GLY A 429 17.48 11.87 38.53
C GLY A 429 18.94 11.64 38.87
N GLY A 430 19.50 10.50 38.48
CA GLY A 430 20.93 10.27 38.57
C GLY A 430 21.49 9.82 37.24
N GLY A 431 22.75 10.11 36.98
CA GLY A 431 23.29 9.94 35.62
C GLY A 431 23.64 11.31 35.07
N ASN A 432 24.24 11.34 33.88
CA ASN A 432 24.56 12.60 33.23
C ASN A 432 23.44 12.88 32.23
N ASP A 433 22.52 13.74 32.60
CA ASP A 433 21.25 13.87 31.90
C ASP A 433 21.27 15.04 30.92
N GLU A 434 20.52 14.91 29.83
CA GLU A 434 20.21 15.99 28.90
C GLU A 434 18.73 16.33 29.00
N VAL A 435 18.41 17.51 29.52
CA VAL A 435 17.05 17.88 29.92
C VAL A 435 16.62 19.16 29.24
N HIS A 436 15.53 19.09 28.49
CA HIS A 436 14.94 20.18 27.71
C HIS A 436 13.53 20.48 28.22
N GLY A 437 13.27 21.69 28.72
CA GLY A 437 11.93 22.08 29.17
C GLY A 437 11.01 22.32 27.99
N GLY A 438 11.36 23.31 27.18
CA GLY A 438 10.67 23.61 25.93
C GLY A 438 9.98 24.96 25.99
N ASN A 439 8.73 25.05 25.54
CA ASN A 439 7.91 26.25 25.70
C ASN A 439 7.07 26.10 26.96
N GLY A 440 6.98 27.14 27.78
CA GLY A 440 6.35 26.99 29.09
C GLY A 440 7.15 27.61 30.20
N ALA A 441 6.54 27.82 31.37
CA ALA A 441 7.29 28.18 32.57
C ALA A 441 7.65 26.89 33.32
N ASP A 442 8.86 26.41 33.09
CA ASP A 442 9.28 25.06 33.44
C ASP A 442 10.09 25.01 34.73
N ALA A 443 10.09 23.84 35.37
CA ALA A 443 10.84 23.56 36.58
C ALA A 443 11.70 22.32 36.39
N ILE A 444 12.95 22.54 36.00
CA ILE A 444 13.93 21.51 35.71
C ILE A 444 14.90 21.32 36.87
N TYR A 445 15.17 20.06 37.19
CA TYR A 445 16.14 19.62 38.18
C TYR A 445 17.04 18.54 37.54
N GLY A 446 18.32 18.83 37.28
CA GLY A 446 19.29 17.80 36.82
C GLY A 446 19.49 16.73 37.89
N GLU A 447 19.54 17.15 39.15
CA GLU A 447 19.77 16.31 40.32
C GLU A 447 21.20 15.77 40.42
N ALA A 448 21.51 14.52 40.06
CA ALA A 448 22.80 13.91 40.36
C ALA A 448 23.56 13.39 39.13
N GLY A 449 24.46 14.22 38.59
CA GLY A 449 25.52 13.83 37.66
C GLY A 449 26.08 15.06 37.00
N ASP A 450 26.76 14.94 35.86
CA ASP A 450 27.18 16.13 35.11
C ASP A 450 26.13 16.43 34.04
N ASP A 451 25.16 17.27 34.38
CA ASP A 451 23.92 17.44 33.61
C ASP A 451 24.00 18.59 32.60
N TYR A 452 23.22 18.47 31.52
CA TYR A 452 22.98 19.52 30.55
C TYR A 452 21.51 19.91 30.55
N VAL A 453 21.22 21.09 31.12
CA VAL A 453 19.87 21.64 31.19
C VAL A 453 19.71 22.74 30.15
N PHE A 454 18.72 22.59 29.28
CA PHE A 454 18.50 23.44 28.12
C PHE A 454 17.06 24.00 28.12
N GLU A 455 16.94 25.30 27.83
CA GLU A 455 15.65 25.92 27.52
C GLU A 455 15.71 26.72 26.21
N PRO A 456 14.80 26.48 25.25
CA PRO A 456 14.64 27.33 24.09
C PRO A 456 13.88 28.60 24.49
N GLY A 457 14.45 29.77 24.20
CA GLY A 457 13.96 31.03 24.75
C GLY A 457 12.64 31.48 24.16
N ASP A 458 11.55 31.15 24.84
CA ASP A 458 10.19 31.59 24.53
C ASP A 458 9.78 32.86 25.32
N GLY A 459 10.58 33.25 26.31
CA GLY A 459 10.40 34.41 27.17
C GLY A 459 9.52 34.17 28.40
N SER A 460 9.26 32.90 28.75
CA SER A 460 8.65 32.46 30.00
C SER A 460 9.58 32.72 31.20
N ARG A 461 9.32 32.06 32.33
CA ARG A 461 10.13 32.18 33.54
C ARG A 461 10.42 30.80 34.08
N ASP A 462 11.58 30.30 33.73
CA ASP A 462 11.96 28.94 34.08
C ASP A 462 12.74 28.88 35.38
N LYS A 463 12.70 27.70 35.98
CA LYS A 463 13.53 27.34 37.12
C LYS A 463 14.43 26.18 36.70
N LEU A 464 15.71 26.48 36.58
CA LEU A 464 16.73 25.51 36.24
C LEU A 464 17.61 25.25 37.46
N ASP A 465 17.65 24.02 37.91
CA ASP A 465 18.53 23.57 38.99
C ASP A 465 19.42 22.44 38.46
N GLY A 466 20.67 22.74 38.09
CA GLY A 466 21.60 21.74 37.56
C GLY A 466 21.88 20.61 38.57
N GLY A 467 21.72 20.88 39.87
CA GLY A 467 21.85 19.87 40.91
C GLY A 467 23.24 19.84 41.52
N VAL A 468 23.84 18.64 41.57
CA VAL A 468 25.17 18.42 42.12
C VAL A 468 26.11 17.90 41.04
N ASN A 469 27.39 18.30 41.16
CA ASN A 469 28.55 17.98 40.32
C ASN A 469 28.92 19.11 39.36
N ASN A 470 29.01 18.89 38.04
CA ASN A 470 29.53 19.87 37.11
C ASN A 470 28.59 20.08 35.92
N ASP A 471 27.56 20.85 36.22
CA ASP A 471 26.38 21.01 35.40
C ASP A 471 26.52 22.20 34.46
N ARG A 472 25.86 22.08 33.31
CA ARG A 472 25.84 23.11 32.28
C ARG A 472 24.40 23.47 31.97
N CYS A 473 24.07 24.75 32.15
CA CYS A 473 22.75 25.28 31.89
C CYS A 473 22.81 26.27 30.73
N LEU A 474 22.07 26.02 29.66
CA LEU A 474 21.90 26.95 28.55
C LEU A 474 20.60 27.73 28.73
N LEU A 475 20.72 29.05 28.74
CA LEU A 475 19.60 29.96 28.87
C LEU A 475 19.34 30.64 27.54
N ALA A 476 18.07 30.85 27.22
CA ALA A 476 17.68 31.71 26.12
C ALA A 476 16.69 32.75 26.64
N ALA A 477 17.17 33.99 26.75
CA ALA A 477 16.42 35.23 27.01
C ALA A 477 15.11 35.11 27.83
N GLY A 478 15.20 35.24 29.16
CA GLY A 478 14.04 35.30 30.08
C GLY A 478 14.38 35.96 31.43
N GLU A 479 13.43 35.93 32.38
CA GLU A 479 13.70 36.24 33.82
C GLU A 479 13.89 34.93 34.60
N ASP A 480 14.79 34.07 34.13
CA ASP A 480 14.94 32.69 34.61
C ASP A 480 15.69 32.65 35.94
N THR A 481 15.36 31.63 36.73
CA THR A 481 16.06 31.33 37.99
C THR A 481 16.95 30.13 37.82
N VAL A 482 18.26 30.34 38.04
CA VAL A 482 19.28 29.31 37.82
C VAL A 482 20.03 29.03 39.11
N THR A 483 20.04 27.76 39.52
CA THR A 483 20.81 27.25 40.66
C THR A 483 21.55 25.98 40.27
N GLY A 484 22.59 25.60 41.03
CA GLY A 484 23.28 24.33 40.81
C GLY A 484 23.94 24.17 39.44
N CYS A 485 24.27 25.26 38.72
CA CYS A 485 24.94 25.20 37.42
C CYS A 485 26.36 25.78 37.50
N GLU A 486 27.38 24.94 37.29
CA GLU A 486 28.79 25.34 37.26
C GLU A 486 29.13 26.15 36.01
N ARG A 487 28.41 25.89 34.90
CA ARG A 487 28.54 26.61 33.63
C ARG A 487 27.18 27.11 33.18
N VAL A 488 27.09 28.41 32.93
CA VAL A 488 25.89 29.04 32.37
C VAL A 488 26.26 29.68 31.03
N GLU A 489 25.53 29.31 29.99
CA GLU A 489 25.70 29.83 28.63
C GLU A 489 24.45 30.61 28.19
N ASN A 490 24.64 31.64 27.36
CA ASN A 490 23.59 32.53 26.83
C ASN A 490 23.66 32.61 25.31
#